data_AF-A0A0D2KCE9-F1
#
_entry.id   AF-A0A0D2KCE9-F1
#
_cell.length_a   1.000
_cell.length_b   1.000
_cell.length_c   1.000
_cell.angle_alpha   90.00
_cell.angle_beta   90.00
_cell.angle_gamma   90.00
#
_symmetry.space_group_name_H-M   'P 1'
#
loop_
_entity.id
_entity.type
_entity.pdbx_description
1 polymer ?
#
loop_
_entity_poly.entity_id
_entity_poly.type
_entity_poly.pdbx_seq_one_letter_code
_entity_poly.pdbx_strand_id
1 'polypeptide(L)'
;MTFALLGFLSPANRGGLMTAMVMMFVFMGLFAGYAAARLYKQFRGEEWKAMTLRTALLFPGVVSLIFFGLDLLIWGQKSSGAVPIGTLVAIAFLWLGVSVPLTFVGSYFGFKKPAAEDPVRTNKIPRQIPEQPWYMHPAFSCLVGGVLPFGAVFIELFFILTSVWLHQFYYLFGFITLVFVILCITCAEITVVLCYFQLCSEDYVWWWRAYFTSGSSALYLFAYSAFYFYSKLDITKFVPMVLYFGYMTMVSYGFFCLTGTIGFYACWWFNRIIYAAVKIE
;
A
#
# COMPACT_ATOMS: atom_id res chain seq x y z
N MET A 1 -13.31 3.95 4.99
CA MET A 1 -13.42 4.26 6.44
C MET A 1 -14.35 5.44 6.70
N THR A 2 -14.15 6.61 6.08
CA THR A 2 -15.02 7.80 6.24
C THR A 2 -16.51 7.56 5.94
N PHE A 3 -16.85 6.87 4.84
CA PHE A 3 -18.26 6.56 4.52
C PHE A 3 -18.92 5.53 5.47
N ALA A 4 -18.13 4.64 6.07
CA ALA A 4 -18.63 3.70 7.08
C ALA A 4 -18.83 4.40 8.43
N LEU A 5 -17.95 5.34 8.80
CA LEU A 5 -18.08 6.16 10.01
C LEU A 5 -19.29 7.11 9.98
N LEU A 6 -19.59 7.69 8.81
CA LEU A 6 -20.73 8.59 8.64
C LEU A 6 -22.08 7.86 8.59
N GLY A 7 -22.11 6.54 8.81
CA GLY A 7 -23.35 5.75 8.87
C GLY A 7 -23.99 5.45 7.51
N PHE A 8 -23.39 5.91 6.39
CA PHE A 8 -23.90 5.65 5.04
C PHE A 8 -23.75 4.19 4.59
N LEU A 9 -22.83 3.45 5.22
CA LEU A 9 -22.57 2.05 4.92
C LEU A 9 -22.67 1.21 6.20
N SER A 10 -23.87 0.72 6.50
CA SER A 10 -24.09 -0.21 7.61
C SER A 10 -23.57 -1.61 7.25
N PRO A 11 -22.89 -2.33 8.17
CA PRO A 11 -22.44 -3.72 8.00
C PRO A 11 -23.59 -4.70 7.71
N ALA A 12 -24.84 -4.28 7.98
CA ALA A 12 -26.04 -5.03 7.67
C ALA A 12 -26.27 -5.20 6.15
N ASN A 13 -25.75 -4.30 5.31
CA ASN A 13 -25.82 -4.41 3.86
C ASN A 13 -24.44 -4.76 3.26
N ARG A 14 -23.95 -5.97 3.55
CA ARG A 14 -22.64 -6.47 3.08
C ARG A 14 -22.45 -6.33 1.56
N GLY A 15 -23.51 -6.55 0.78
CA GLY A 15 -23.48 -6.40 -0.68
C GLY A 15 -23.27 -4.95 -1.13
N GLY A 16 -24.00 -4.00 -0.52
CA GLY A 16 -23.85 -2.57 -0.82
C GLY A 16 -22.49 -2.00 -0.42
N LEU A 17 -21.90 -2.49 0.67
CA LEU A 17 -20.54 -2.12 1.07
C LEU A 17 -19.51 -2.54 0.01
N MET A 18 -19.58 -3.79 -0.46
CA MET A 18 -18.64 -4.33 -1.44
C MET A 18 -18.73 -3.60 -2.78
N THR A 19 -19.94 -3.32 -3.26
CA THR A 19 -20.12 -2.56 -4.52
C THR A 19 -19.63 -1.12 -4.39
N ALA A 20 -19.89 -0.46 -3.27
CA ALA A 20 -19.38 0.88 -3.01
C ALA A 20 -17.84 0.92 -2.98
N MET A 21 -17.20 -0.09 -2.37
CA MET A 21 -15.73 -0.19 -2.36
C MET A 21 -15.14 -0.36 -3.75
N VAL A 22 -15.74 -1.21 -4.60
CA VAL A 22 -15.32 -1.42 -5.99
C VAL A 22 -15.47 -0.12 -6.79
N MET A 23 -16.60 0.57 -6.67
CA MET A 23 -16.83 1.83 -7.37
C MET A 23 -15.84 2.91 -6.92
N MET A 24 -15.60 3.04 -5.61
CA MET A 24 -14.60 3.98 -5.11
C MET A 24 -13.19 3.66 -5.62
N PHE A 25 -12.82 2.39 -5.66
CA PHE A 25 -11.54 1.97 -6.22
C PHE A 25 -11.39 2.42 -7.68
N VAL A 26 -12.42 2.21 -8.51
CA VAL A 26 -12.43 2.65 -9.91
C VAL A 26 -12.25 4.16 -10.03
N PHE A 27 -13.01 4.96 -9.25
CA PHE A 27 -12.90 6.42 -9.27
C PHE A 27 -11.57 6.95 -8.75
N MET A 28 -10.96 6.28 -7.76
CA MET A 28 -9.64 6.62 -7.24
C MET A 28 -8.53 6.49 -8.29
N GLY A 29 -8.77 5.78 -9.40
CA GLY A 29 -7.86 5.75 -10.56
C GLY A 29 -7.50 7.14 -11.09
N LEU A 30 -8.46 8.09 -11.09
CA LEU A 30 -8.18 9.48 -11.49
C LEU A 30 -7.12 10.14 -10.61
N PHE A 31 -7.29 10.03 -9.29
CA PHE A 31 -6.38 10.63 -8.31
C PHE A 31 -5.03 9.92 -8.30
N ALA A 32 -5.03 8.60 -8.45
CA ALA A 32 -3.81 7.80 -8.57
C ALA A 32 -2.98 8.22 -9.79
N GLY A 33 -3.61 8.34 -10.96
CA GLY A 33 -2.94 8.80 -12.18
C GLY A 33 -2.39 10.22 -12.05
N TYR A 34 -3.17 11.14 -11.45
CA TYR A 34 -2.73 12.51 -11.20
C TYR A 34 -1.51 12.58 -10.26
N ALA A 35 -1.57 11.89 -9.11
CA ALA A 35 -0.49 11.89 -8.12
C ALA A 35 0.79 11.24 -8.68
N ALA A 36 0.67 10.11 -9.38
CA ALA A 36 1.79 9.42 -10.01
C ALA A 36 2.45 10.27 -11.09
N ALA A 37 1.67 10.96 -11.94
CA ALA A 37 2.19 11.86 -12.97
C ALA A 37 2.94 13.06 -12.40
N ARG A 38 2.43 13.64 -11.32
CA ARG A 38 3.09 14.76 -10.62
C ARG A 38 4.44 14.34 -10.05
N LEU A 39 4.49 13.18 -9.40
CA LEU A 39 5.71 12.64 -8.81
C LEU A 39 6.72 12.24 -9.90
N TYR A 40 6.28 11.56 -10.95
CA TYR A 40 7.16 11.14 -12.05
C TYR A 40 7.76 12.32 -12.80
N LYS A 41 6.97 13.38 -13.01
CA LYS A 41 7.45 14.62 -13.62
C LYS A 41 8.48 15.34 -12.75
N GLN A 42 8.35 15.27 -11.41
CA GLN A 42 9.35 15.82 -10.50
C GLN A 42 10.69 15.09 -10.63
N PHE A 43 10.68 13.78 -10.88
CA PHE A 43 11.88 13.00 -11.17
C PHE A 43 12.39 13.14 -12.61
N ARG A 44 11.93 14.16 -13.35
CA ARG A 44 12.30 14.43 -14.75
C ARG A 44 11.99 13.28 -15.70
N GLY A 45 10.99 12.46 -15.38
CA GLY A 45 10.50 11.39 -16.25
C GLY A 45 9.69 11.95 -17.42
N GLU A 46 10.07 11.58 -18.65
CA GLU A 46 9.40 12.05 -19.88
C GLU A 46 8.30 11.09 -20.36
N GLU A 47 8.46 9.79 -20.10
CA GLU A 47 7.57 8.72 -20.56
C GLU A 47 6.29 8.57 -19.71
N TRP A 48 5.41 9.58 -19.73
CA TRP A 48 4.21 9.59 -18.89
C TRP A 48 3.23 8.45 -19.21
N LYS A 49 3.15 8.00 -20.47
CA LYS A 49 2.25 6.89 -20.88
C LYS A 49 2.66 5.56 -20.26
N ALA A 50 3.96 5.23 -20.28
CA ALA A 50 4.47 4.00 -19.71
C ALA A 50 4.29 3.98 -18.18
N MET A 51 4.54 5.11 -17.51
CA MET A 51 4.30 5.27 -16.09
C MET A 51 2.80 5.12 -15.73
N THR A 52 1.91 5.72 -16.53
CA THR A 52 0.46 5.59 -16.35
C THR A 52 0.02 4.13 -16.44
N LEU A 53 0.51 3.40 -17.46
CA LEU A 53 0.19 2.00 -17.66
C LEU A 53 0.67 1.14 -16.47
N ARG A 54 1.90 1.38 -15.99
CA ARG A 54 2.42 0.73 -14.78
C ARG A 54 1.53 1.02 -13.57
N THR A 55 1.13 2.27 -13.36
CA THR A 55 0.27 2.67 -12.23
C THR A 55 -1.10 1.98 -12.29
N ALA A 56 -1.68 1.88 -13.48
CA ALA A 56 -3.01 1.27 -13.66
C ALA A 56 -3.00 -0.26 -13.61
N LEU A 57 -1.85 -0.91 -13.87
CA LEU A 57 -1.76 -2.37 -13.99
C LEU A 57 -1.02 -3.07 -12.85
N LEU A 58 -0.02 -2.46 -12.20
CA LEU A 58 0.83 -3.17 -11.23
C LEU A 58 0.03 -3.67 -10.02
N PHE A 59 -0.68 -2.78 -9.35
CA PHE A 59 -1.42 -3.15 -8.15
C PHE A 59 -2.62 -4.05 -8.47
N PRO A 60 -3.57 -3.65 -9.35
CA PRO A 60 -4.74 -4.46 -9.61
C PRO A 60 -4.42 -5.73 -10.39
N GLY A 61 -3.38 -5.72 -11.23
CA GLY A 61 -2.95 -6.88 -12.00
C GLY A 61 -2.33 -7.97 -11.14
N VAL A 62 -1.45 -7.62 -10.19
CA VAL A 62 -0.89 -8.61 -9.23
C VAL A 62 -2.01 -9.22 -8.39
N VAL A 63 -2.93 -8.40 -7.85
CA VAL A 63 -4.08 -8.88 -7.07
C VAL A 63 -4.98 -9.77 -7.91
N SER A 64 -5.28 -9.38 -9.16
CA SER A 64 -6.12 -10.17 -10.07
C SER A 64 -5.47 -11.50 -10.45
N LEU A 65 -4.15 -11.54 -10.63
CA LEU A 65 -3.41 -12.77 -10.93
C LEU A 65 -3.47 -13.76 -9.76
N ILE A 66 -3.22 -13.27 -8.53
CA ILE A 66 -3.34 -14.11 -7.33
C ILE A 66 -4.78 -14.60 -7.20
N PHE A 67 -5.75 -13.69 -7.26
CA PHE A 67 -7.16 -14.01 -7.14
C PHE A 67 -7.63 -15.03 -8.17
N PHE A 68 -7.29 -14.84 -9.45
CA PHE A 68 -7.63 -15.77 -10.52
C PHE A 68 -6.97 -17.13 -10.32
N GLY A 69 -5.70 -17.18 -9.93
CA GLY A 69 -5.02 -18.42 -9.59
C GLY A 69 -5.70 -19.19 -8.44
N LEU A 70 -6.15 -18.48 -7.42
CA LEU A 70 -6.94 -19.06 -6.33
C LEU A 70 -8.31 -19.56 -6.83
N ASP A 71 -9.02 -18.78 -7.64
CA ASP A 71 -10.35 -19.12 -8.15
C ASP A 71 -10.32 -20.37 -9.06
N LEU A 72 -9.27 -20.53 -9.88
CA LEU A 72 -9.03 -21.75 -10.67
C LEU A 72 -8.95 -23.01 -9.80
N LEU A 73 -8.33 -22.92 -8.61
CA LEU A 73 -8.27 -24.05 -7.67
C LEU A 73 -9.65 -24.39 -7.10
N ILE A 74 -10.49 -23.38 -6.86
CA ILE A 74 -11.87 -23.57 -6.36
C ILE A 74 -12.75 -24.22 -7.44
N TRP A 75 -12.62 -23.77 -8.71
CA TRP A 75 -13.26 -24.44 -9.85
C TRP A 75 -12.82 -25.89 -10.00
N GLY A 76 -11.53 -26.18 -9.85
CA GLY A 76 -11.01 -27.55 -9.89
C GLY A 76 -11.63 -28.47 -8.84
N GLN A 77 -11.99 -27.93 -7.68
CA GLN A 77 -12.70 -28.67 -6.62
C GLN A 77 -14.23 -28.74 -6.81
N LYS A 78 -14.78 -28.15 -7.88
CA LYS A 78 -16.23 -28.01 -8.11
C LYS A 78 -16.96 -27.40 -6.91
N SER A 79 -16.28 -26.53 -6.18
CA SER A 79 -16.83 -25.90 -4.97
C SER A 79 -17.78 -24.76 -5.36
N SER A 80 -18.87 -24.61 -4.62
CA SER A 80 -19.85 -23.53 -4.80
C SER A 80 -19.31 -22.14 -4.44
N GLY A 81 -18.11 -22.06 -3.86
CA GLY A 81 -17.44 -20.81 -3.54
C GLY A 81 -16.71 -20.16 -4.72
N ALA A 82 -16.72 -20.78 -5.90
CA ALA A 82 -16.01 -20.25 -7.05
C ALA A 82 -16.76 -19.09 -7.69
N VAL A 83 -16.03 -18.07 -8.12
CA VAL A 83 -16.65 -16.89 -8.73
C VAL A 83 -17.13 -17.23 -10.14
N PRO A 84 -18.37 -16.88 -10.52
CA PRO A 84 -18.84 -17.11 -11.88
C PRO A 84 -18.02 -16.32 -12.90
N ILE A 85 -17.79 -16.91 -14.07
CA ILE A 85 -17.04 -16.27 -15.18
C ILE A 85 -17.64 -14.90 -15.54
N GLY A 86 -18.97 -14.76 -15.52
CA GLY A 86 -19.64 -13.49 -15.79
C GLY A 86 -19.21 -12.37 -14.83
N THR A 87 -19.01 -12.68 -13.55
CA THR A 87 -18.52 -11.72 -12.55
C THR A 87 -17.06 -11.35 -12.80
N LEU A 88 -16.21 -12.32 -13.16
CA LEU A 88 -14.81 -12.05 -13.53
C LEU A 88 -14.72 -11.11 -14.73
N VAL A 89 -15.51 -11.36 -15.77
CA VAL A 89 -15.58 -10.51 -16.97
C VAL A 89 -16.08 -9.10 -16.63
N ALA A 90 -17.10 -8.98 -15.76
CA ALA A 90 -17.60 -7.69 -15.32
C ALA A 90 -16.55 -6.88 -14.54
N ILE A 91 -15.81 -7.51 -13.63
CA ILE A 91 -14.72 -6.86 -12.88
C ILE A 91 -13.59 -6.45 -13.83
N ALA A 92 -13.20 -7.31 -14.78
CA ALA A 92 -12.19 -6.99 -15.78
C ALA A 92 -12.62 -5.82 -16.67
N PHE A 93 -13.89 -5.76 -17.07
CA PHE A 93 -14.44 -4.63 -17.83
C PHE A 93 -14.43 -3.33 -17.02
N LEU A 94 -14.81 -3.35 -15.74
CA LEU A 94 -14.72 -2.18 -14.87
C LEU A 94 -13.26 -1.71 -14.69
N TRP A 95 -12.32 -2.64 -14.55
CA TRP A 95 -10.91 -2.30 -14.41
C TRP A 95 -10.31 -1.75 -15.71
N LEU A 96 -10.36 -2.51 -16.80
CA LEU A 96 -9.72 -2.13 -18.07
C LEU A 96 -10.52 -1.09 -18.87
N GLY A 97 -11.86 -1.16 -18.82
CA GLY A 97 -12.75 -0.28 -19.57
C GLY A 97 -13.04 1.05 -18.88
N VAL A 98 -12.93 1.12 -17.55
CA VAL A 98 -13.22 2.37 -16.79
C VAL A 98 -12.00 2.86 -16.03
N SER A 99 -11.45 2.05 -15.11
CA SER A 99 -10.37 2.50 -14.21
C SER A 99 -9.08 2.87 -14.96
N VAL A 100 -8.67 2.07 -15.95
CA VAL A 100 -7.47 2.35 -16.77
C VAL A 100 -7.62 3.69 -17.52
N PRO A 101 -8.67 3.93 -18.34
CA PRO A 101 -8.88 5.24 -18.97
C PRO A 101 -8.93 6.40 -17.97
N LEU A 102 -9.59 6.22 -16.83
CA LEU A 102 -9.68 7.26 -15.80
C LEU A 102 -8.30 7.62 -15.23
N THR A 103 -7.42 6.62 -15.08
CA THR A 103 -6.02 6.82 -14.66
C THR A 103 -5.24 7.60 -15.73
N PHE A 104 -5.47 7.34 -17.02
CA PHE A 104 -4.91 8.14 -18.11
C PHE A 104 -5.36 9.59 -18.09
N VAL A 105 -6.65 9.84 -17.86
CA VAL A 105 -7.20 11.19 -17.71
C VAL A 105 -6.51 11.91 -16.54
N GLY A 106 -6.38 11.25 -15.39
CA GLY A 106 -5.71 11.78 -14.21
C GLY A 106 -4.25 12.13 -14.49
N SER A 107 -3.51 11.21 -15.11
CA SER A 107 -2.11 11.43 -15.48
C SER A 107 -1.93 12.56 -16.48
N TYR A 108 -2.83 12.68 -17.46
CA TYR A 108 -2.79 13.75 -18.45
C TYR A 108 -2.90 15.13 -17.79
N PHE A 109 -3.85 15.31 -16.87
CA PHE A 109 -3.97 16.55 -16.10
C PHE A 109 -2.79 16.78 -15.15
N GLY A 110 -2.25 15.72 -14.54
CA GLY A 110 -1.08 15.80 -13.67
C GLY A 110 0.18 16.26 -14.41
N PHE A 111 0.40 15.72 -15.61
CA PHE A 111 1.59 16.00 -16.42
C PHE A 111 1.56 17.38 -17.10
N LYS A 112 0.37 17.96 -17.33
CA LYS A 112 0.23 19.34 -17.81
C LYS A 112 0.71 20.38 -16.81
N LYS A 113 0.59 20.12 -15.51
CA LYS A 113 1.02 21.09 -14.48
C LYS A 113 2.54 21.21 -14.44
N PRO A 114 3.10 22.41 -14.14
CA PRO A 114 4.55 22.60 -14.02
C PRO A 114 5.11 21.71 -12.89
N ALA A 115 6.32 21.17 -13.07
CA ALA A 115 6.96 20.36 -12.04
C ALA A 115 7.12 21.17 -10.75
N ALA A 116 7.06 20.50 -9.59
CA ALA A 116 7.38 21.17 -8.34
C ALA A 116 8.87 21.56 -8.36
N GLU A 117 9.18 22.82 -8.05
CA GLU A 117 10.56 23.28 -7.96
C GLU A 117 11.27 22.61 -6.77
N ASP A 118 12.50 22.18 -7.01
CA ASP A 118 13.36 21.64 -5.96
C ASP A 118 13.72 22.76 -4.98
N PRO A 119 13.73 22.48 -3.66
CA PRO A 119 13.96 23.50 -2.64
C PRO A 119 15.36 24.14 -2.73
N VAL A 120 16.32 23.41 -3.32
CA VAL A 120 17.71 23.83 -3.48
C VAL A 120 18.24 23.39 -4.84
N ARG A 121 19.23 24.11 -5.36
CA ARG A 121 19.97 23.70 -6.56
C ARG A 121 20.83 22.49 -6.23
N THR A 122 20.68 21.42 -6.99
CA THR A 122 21.48 20.20 -6.85
C THR A 122 22.65 20.19 -7.81
N ASN A 123 23.79 19.63 -7.38
CA ASN A 123 24.94 19.40 -8.24
C ASN A 123 24.63 18.30 -9.27
N LYS A 124 25.16 18.44 -10.49
CA LYS A 124 24.95 17.46 -11.58
C LYS A 124 25.71 16.15 -11.35
N ILE A 125 26.81 16.21 -10.60
CA ILE A 125 27.63 15.04 -10.28
C ILE A 125 27.23 14.55 -8.88
N PRO A 126 26.78 13.29 -8.74
CA PRO A 126 26.47 12.73 -7.43
C PRO A 126 27.74 12.66 -6.59
N ARG A 127 27.66 13.10 -5.33
CA ARG A 127 28.74 12.96 -4.35
C ARG A 127 28.89 11.47 -4.00
N GLN A 128 30.13 11.02 -3.76
CA GLN A 128 30.36 9.67 -3.25
C GLN A 128 29.81 9.53 -1.83
N ILE A 129 29.05 8.46 -1.57
CA ILE A 129 28.46 8.15 -0.26
C ILE A 129 29.56 7.53 0.62
N PRO A 130 29.78 8.03 1.85
CA PRO A 130 30.76 7.46 2.77
C PRO A 130 30.33 6.06 3.24
N GLU A 131 31.28 5.26 3.72
CA GLU A 131 31.00 3.95 4.28
C GLU A 131 30.04 4.08 5.48
N GLN A 132 28.91 3.36 5.39
CA GLN A 132 27.86 3.42 6.39
C GLN A 132 28.12 2.39 7.51
N PRO A 133 27.82 2.71 8.78
CA PRO A 133 27.92 1.74 9.86
C PRO A 133 26.94 0.57 9.64
N TRP A 134 27.27 -0.60 10.21
CA TRP A 134 26.53 -1.84 9.95
C TRP A 134 25.02 -1.76 10.23
N TYR A 135 24.61 -1.03 11.27
CA TYR A 135 23.20 -0.84 11.64
C TYR A 135 22.43 0.10 10.71
N MET A 136 23.14 0.86 9.86
CA MET A 136 22.56 1.67 8.79
C MET A 136 22.42 0.91 7.48
N HIS A 137 22.76 -0.38 7.44
CA HIS A 137 22.57 -1.20 6.25
C HIS A 137 21.08 -1.19 5.85
N PRO A 138 20.74 -0.92 4.56
CA PRO A 138 19.36 -0.69 4.12
C PRO A 138 18.40 -1.81 4.52
N ALA A 139 18.81 -3.07 4.37
CA ALA A 139 17.96 -4.21 4.75
C ALA A 139 17.66 -4.24 6.25
N PHE A 140 18.66 -4.01 7.10
CA PHE A 140 18.49 -4.04 8.55
C PHE A 140 17.63 -2.88 9.04
N SER A 141 17.97 -1.66 8.60
CA SER A 141 17.22 -0.45 8.95
C SER A 141 15.76 -0.51 8.50
N CYS A 142 15.48 -1.03 7.30
CA CYS A 142 14.12 -1.21 6.82
C CYS A 142 13.35 -2.24 7.65
N LEU A 143 13.95 -3.37 8.01
CA LEU A 143 13.30 -4.40 8.81
C LEU A 143 12.97 -3.89 10.22
N VAL A 144 13.93 -3.24 10.89
CA VAL A 144 13.73 -2.68 12.24
C VAL A 144 12.64 -1.60 12.22
N GLY A 145 12.62 -0.74 11.19
CA GLY A 145 11.61 0.30 11.06
C GLY A 145 10.17 -0.23 10.93
N GLY A 146 9.98 -1.41 10.36
CA GLY A 146 8.65 -2.01 10.19
C GLY A 146 8.01 -2.59 11.46
N VAL A 147 8.81 -2.83 12.50
CA VAL A 147 8.34 -3.45 13.75
C VAL A 147 7.32 -2.56 14.46
N LEU A 148 7.58 -1.25 14.51
CA LEU A 148 6.74 -0.30 15.26
C LEU A 148 5.37 -0.06 14.59
N PRO A 149 5.27 0.20 13.27
CA PRO A 149 3.97 0.26 12.59
C PRO A 149 3.18 -1.03 12.70
N PHE A 150 3.85 -2.20 12.68
CA PHE A 150 3.19 -3.48 12.93
C PHE A 150 2.66 -3.59 14.37
N GLY A 151 3.47 -3.22 15.36
CA GLY A 151 3.06 -3.22 16.77
C GLY A 151 1.83 -2.35 17.03
N ALA A 152 1.72 -1.20 16.35
CA ALA A 152 0.57 -0.30 16.46
C ALA A 152 -0.77 -0.91 16.01
N VAL A 153 -0.74 -1.89 15.09
CA VAL A 153 -1.94 -2.54 14.55
C VAL A 153 -2.10 -3.99 15.00
N PHE A 154 -1.16 -4.52 15.79
CA PHE A 154 -1.10 -5.94 16.15
C PHE A 154 -2.37 -6.48 16.79
N ILE A 155 -2.90 -5.76 17.79
CA ILE A 155 -4.11 -6.16 18.51
C ILE A 155 -5.32 -6.14 17.57
N GLU A 156 -5.44 -5.13 16.72
CA GLU A 156 -6.54 -5.04 15.75
C GLU A 156 -6.48 -6.10 14.67
N LEU A 157 -5.27 -6.44 14.24
CA LEU A 157 -5.07 -7.51 13.27
C LEU A 157 -5.62 -8.84 13.80
N PHE A 158 -5.48 -9.13 15.10
CA PHE A 158 -6.10 -10.29 15.73
C PHE A 158 -7.64 -10.28 15.61
N PHE A 159 -8.27 -9.14 15.93
CA PHE A 159 -9.72 -9.01 15.85
C PHE A 159 -10.23 -9.07 14.40
N ILE A 160 -9.51 -8.46 13.47
CA ILE A 160 -9.83 -8.52 12.03
C ILE A 160 -9.73 -9.97 11.53
N LEU A 161 -8.65 -10.69 11.85
CA LEU A 161 -8.51 -12.09 11.44
C LEU A 161 -9.58 -12.99 12.05
N THR A 162 -9.91 -12.77 13.33
CA THR A 162 -11.00 -13.48 14.01
C THR A 162 -12.35 -13.20 13.33
N SER A 163 -12.62 -11.94 12.97
CA SER A 163 -13.86 -11.55 12.30
C SER A 163 -13.99 -12.14 10.90
N VAL A 164 -12.91 -12.08 10.10
CA VAL A 164 -12.90 -12.58 8.72
C VAL A 164 -13.00 -14.10 8.66
N TRP A 165 -12.23 -14.81 9.51
CA TRP A 165 -12.08 -16.28 9.42
C TRP A 165 -13.00 -17.07 10.35
N LEU A 166 -13.37 -16.52 11.50
CA LEU A 166 -14.29 -17.18 12.46
C LEU A 166 -15.69 -16.56 12.46
N HIS A 167 -15.98 -15.65 11.51
CA HIS A 167 -17.26 -14.97 11.32
C HIS A 167 -17.81 -14.26 12.58
N GLN A 168 -16.94 -13.89 13.50
CA GLN A 168 -17.28 -13.14 14.71
C GLN A 168 -17.52 -11.67 14.33
N PHE A 169 -18.68 -11.12 14.65
CA PHE A 169 -19.01 -9.75 14.24
C PHE A 169 -18.15 -8.72 14.99
N TYR A 170 -17.32 -7.97 14.24
CA TYR A 170 -16.59 -6.83 14.77
C TYR A 170 -17.35 -5.52 14.48
N TYR A 171 -17.94 -4.93 15.51
CA TYR A 171 -18.83 -3.76 15.39
C TYR A 171 -18.13 -2.39 15.62
N LEU A 172 -16.84 -2.37 15.99
CA LEU A 172 -16.13 -1.15 16.41
C LEU A 172 -15.44 -0.42 15.23
N PHE A 173 -16.19 0.03 14.22
CA PHE A 173 -15.65 0.80 13.08
C PHE A 173 -14.94 2.10 13.50
N GLY A 174 -15.39 2.72 14.60
CA GLY A 174 -14.73 3.86 15.24
C GLY A 174 -13.30 3.55 15.67
N PHE A 175 -13.10 2.38 16.28
CA PHE A 175 -11.80 1.96 16.78
C PHE A 175 -10.82 1.62 15.64
N ILE A 176 -11.29 0.92 14.59
CA ILE A 176 -10.48 0.68 13.38
C ILE A 176 -9.99 1.99 12.76
N THR A 177 -10.82 3.03 12.73
CA THR A 177 -10.40 4.31 12.16
C THR A 177 -9.36 5.01 13.03
N LEU A 178 -9.52 4.98 14.36
CA LEU A 178 -8.52 5.50 15.28
C LEU A 178 -7.18 4.79 15.09
N VAL A 179 -7.18 3.47 15.03
CA VAL A 179 -5.96 2.66 14.83
C VAL A 179 -5.34 2.91 13.46
N PHE A 180 -6.16 3.12 12.42
CA PHE A 180 -5.65 3.54 11.11
C PHE A 180 -4.93 4.90 11.16
N VAL A 181 -5.43 5.87 11.94
CA VAL A 181 -4.74 7.16 12.14
C VAL A 181 -3.41 6.97 12.88
N ILE A 182 -3.39 6.16 13.94
CA ILE A 182 -2.16 5.83 14.67
C ILE A 182 -1.16 5.13 13.72
N LEU A 183 -1.61 4.20 12.88
CA LEU A 183 -0.76 3.57 11.88
C LEU A 183 -0.15 4.61 10.93
N CYS A 184 -0.94 5.54 10.41
CA CYS A 184 -0.42 6.59 9.53
C CYS A 184 0.65 7.46 10.21
N ILE A 185 0.42 7.86 11.48
CA ILE A 185 1.37 8.67 12.25
C ILE A 185 2.65 7.88 12.51
N THR A 186 2.55 6.64 13.00
CA THR A 186 3.71 5.79 13.30
C THR A 186 4.53 5.44 12.05
N CYS A 187 3.87 5.19 10.91
CA CYS A 187 4.55 5.01 9.62
C CYS A 187 5.33 6.26 9.23
N ALA A 188 4.73 7.45 9.35
CA ALA A 188 5.37 8.71 9.02
C ALA A 188 6.55 9.03 9.96
N GLU A 189 6.36 8.85 11.27
CA GLU A 189 7.37 9.16 12.29
C GLU A 189 8.62 8.31 12.11
N ILE A 190 8.49 6.98 12.04
CA ILE A 190 9.64 6.08 11.96
C ILE A 190 10.41 6.23 10.66
N THR A 191 9.72 6.46 9.55
CA THR A 191 10.37 6.69 8.27
C THR A 191 11.12 8.01 8.25
N VAL A 192 10.54 9.08 8.82
CA VAL A 192 11.22 10.39 8.94
C VAL A 192 12.44 10.31 9.83
N VAL A 193 12.35 9.65 11.00
CA VAL A 193 13.50 9.49 11.92
C VAL A 193 14.63 8.70 11.26
N LEU A 194 14.34 7.59 10.61
CA LEU A 194 15.35 6.79 9.92
C LEU A 194 15.93 7.51 8.70
N CYS A 195 15.10 8.25 7.95
CA CYS A 195 15.55 9.10 6.85
C CYS A 195 16.46 10.22 7.38
N TYR A 196 16.16 10.83 8.52
CA TYR A 196 16.99 11.86 9.13
C TYR A 196 18.38 11.32 9.48
N PHE A 197 18.46 10.18 10.17
CA PHE A 197 19.76 9.57 10.48
C PHE A 197 20.55 9.16 9.23
N GLN A 198 19.86 8.70 8.19
CA GLN A 198 20.48 8.41 6.89
C GLN A 198 21.11 9.67 6.28
N LEU A 199 20.38 10.79 6.29
CA LEU A 199 20.87 12.07 5.78
C LEU A 199 22.04 12.63 6.62
N CYS A 200 22.00 12.46 7.94
CA CYS A 200 23.13 12.80 8.83
C CYS A 200 24.39 11.97 8.52
N SER A 201 24.21 10.79 7.95
CA SER A 201 25.32 9.91 7.51
C SER A 201 25.74 10.20 6.06
N GLU A 202 25.33 11.34 5.50
CA GLU A 202 25.59 11.80 4.13
C GLU A 202 25.07 10.88 3.01
N ASP A 203 24.17 9.95 3.32
CA ASP A 203 23.50 9.11 2.32
C ASP A 203 22.20 9.80 1.83
N TYR A 204 22.21 10.22 0.57
CA TYR A 204 21.08 10.91 -0.05
C TYR A 204 20.07 9.97 -0.75
N VAL A 205 20.32 8.65 -0.78
CA VAL A 205 19.48 7.67 -1.48
C VAL A 205 18.33 7.21 -0.59
N TRP A 206 17.45 8.15 -0.23
CA TRP A 206 16.38 7.91 0.74
C TRP A 206 15.07 7.39 0.13
N TRP A 207 14.82 7.57 -1.19
CA TRP A 207 13.49 7.35 -1.80
C TRP A 207 12.93 5.95 -1.56
N TRP A 208 13.66 4.93 -2.03
CA TRP A 208 13.23 3.55 -1.87
C TRP A 208 13.38 3.08 -0.42
N ARG A 209 14.43 3.53 0.28
CA ARG A 209 14.65 3.17 1.68
C ARG A 209 13.49 3.63 2.57
N ALA A 210 13.01 4.86 2.41
CA ALA A 210 11.83 5.38 3.10
C ALA A 210 10.58 4.53 2.83
N TYR A 211 10.36 4.17 1.56
CA TYR A 211 9.23 3.32 1.16
C TYR A 211 9.31 1.92 1.80
N PHE A 212 10.48 1.27 1.76
CA PHE A 212 10.67 -0.07 2.33
C PHE A 212 10.67 -0.06 3.87
N THR A 213 11.02 1.05 4.51
CA THR A 213 11.11 1.14 5.97
C THR A 213 9.77 1.00 6.66
N SER A 214 8.74 1.73 6.23
CA SER A 214 7.37 1.51 6.72
C SER A 214 6.71 0.32 6.01
N GLY A 215 7.03 0.09 4.72
CA GLY A 215 6.49 -1.03 3.94
C GLY A 215 6.77 -2.39 4.56
N SER A 216 7.96 -2.61 5.13
CA SER A 216 8.37 -3.87 5.76
C SER A 216 7.44 -4.34 6.89
N SER A 217 6.61 -3.46 7.46
CA SER A 217 5.51 -3.80 8.36
C SER A 217 4.58 -4.90 7.81
N ALA A 218 4.43 -4.99 6.48
CA ALA A 218 3.68 -6.04 5.82
C ALA A 218 4.29 -7.45 5.94
N LEU A 219 5.62 -7.55 6.07
CA LEU A 219 6.28 -8.84 6.30
C LEU A 219 5.90 -9.39 7.68
N TYR A 220 5.85 -8.52 8.68
CA TYR A 220 5.41 -8.89 10.03
C TYR A 220 3.92 -9.26 10.05
N LEU A 221 3.08 -8.55 9.29
CA LEU A 221 1.68 -8.90 9.10
C LEU A 221 1.54 -10.31 8.50
N PHE A 222 2.30 -10.61 7.44
CA PHE A 222 2.28 -11.93 6.81
C PHE A 222 2.78 -13.02 7.75
N ALA A 223 3.89 -12.79 8.47
CA ALA A 223 4.42 -13.73 9.46
C ALA A 223 3.42 -13.99 10.60
N TYR A 224 2.74 -12.95 11.07
CA TYR A 224 1.68 -13.09 12.07
C TYR A 224 0.49 -13.88 11.55
N SER A 225 0.12 -13.71 10.28
CA SER A 225 -0.94 -14.51 9.65
C SER A 225 -0.58 -16.01 9.62
N ALA A 226 0.69 -16.34 9.35
CA ALA A 226 1.17 -17.71 9.43
C ALA A 226 1.07 -18.25 10.86
N PHE A 227 1.48 -17.47 11.87
CA PHE A 227 1.33 -17.84 13.28
C PHE A 227 -0.14 -18.06 13.67
N TYR A 228 -1.03 -17.18 13.22
CA TYR A 228 -2.47 -17.26 13.46
C TYR A 228 -3.07 -18.53 12.84
N PHE A 229 -2.63 -18.89 11.63
CA PHE A 229 -3.05 -20.13 10.96
C PHE A 229 -2.78 -21.36 11.83
N TYR A 230 -1.55 -21.53 12.34
CA TYR A 230 -1.20 -22.69 13.15
C TYR A 230 -1.81 -22.69 14.56
N SER A 231 -2.08 -21.51 15.12
CA SER A 231 -2.49 -21.38 16.53
C SER A 231 -4.01 -21.38 16.72
N LYS A 232 -4.77 -20.95 15.72
CA LYS A 232 -6.21 -20.66 15.86
C LYS A 232 -7.08 -21.30 14.78
N LEU A 233 -6.54 -21.72 13.64
CA LEU A 233 -7.33 -22.24 12.53
C LEU A 233 -7.13 -23.75 12.38
N ASP A 234 -8.22 -24.50 12.53
CA ASP A 234 -8.25 -25.96 12.30
C ASP A 234 -8.42 -26.31 10.81
N ILE A 235 -7.60 -25.71 9.94
CA ILE A 235 -7.65 -25.96 8.49
C ILE A 235 -6.68 -27.09 8.13
N THR A 236 -7.21 -28.28 7.87
CA THR A 236 -6.42 -29.47 7.51
C THR A 236 -6.29 -29.71 6.01
N LYS A 237 -7.20 -29.14 5.21
CA LYS A 237 -7.26 -29.37 3.75
C LYS A 237 -6.30 -28.44 3.00
N PHE A 238 -5.65 -28.98 1.96
CA PHE A 238 -4.67 -28.25 1.15
C PHE A 238 -5.25 -27.01 0.44
N VAL A 239 -6.41 -27.13 -0.24
CA VAL A 239 -6.96 -26.00 -1.00
C VAL A 239 -7.36 -24.82 -0.11
N PRO A 240 -8.12 -25.01 1.00
CA PRO A 240 -8.38 -23.94 1.96
C PRO A 240 -7.11 -23.31 2.57
N MET A 241 -6.04 -24.10 2.77
CA MET A 241 -4.73 -23.57 3.20
C MET A 241 -4.12 -22.63 2.15
N VAL A 242 -4.10 -23.03 0.88
CA VAL A 242 -3.61 -22.18 -0.22
C VAL A 242 -4.46 -20.92 -0.37
N LEU A 243 -5.79 -21.03 -0.23
CA LEU A 243 -6.69 -19.88 -0.23
C LEU A 243 -6.37 -18.90 0.91
N TYR A 244 -6.17 -19.41 2.13
CA TYR A 244 -5.80 -18.59 3.28
C TYR A 244 -4.53 -17.78 3.01
N PHE A 245 -3.44 -18.45 2.64
CA PHE A 245 -2.17 -17.76 2.39
C PHE A 245 -2.24 -16.85 1.16
N GLY A 246 -3.01 -17.20 0.13
CA GLY A 246 -3.26 -16.34 -1.02
C GLY A 246 -3.99 -15.04 -0.67
N TYR A 247 -5.06 -15.13 0.13
CA TYR A 247 -5.75 -13.94 0.64
C TYR A 247 -4.87 -13.10 1.55
N MET A 248 -4.11 -13.74 2.46
CA MET A 248 -3.18 -13.02 3.34
C MET A 248 -2.03 -12.37 2.58
N THR A 249 -1.59 -12.96 1.46
CA THR A 249 -0.60 -12.34 0.57
C THR A 249 -1.16 -11.07 -0.09
N MET A 250 -2.41 -11.10 -0.57
CA MET A 250 -3.06 -9.91 -1.14
C MET A 250 -3.25 -8.80 -0.10
N VAL A 251 -3.66 -9.15 1.13
CA VAL A 251 -3.77 -8.21 2.25
C VAL A 251 -2.41 -7.60 2.59
N SER A 252 -1.37 -8.43 2.72
CA SER A 252 -0.02 -7.98 3.03
C SER A 252 0.54 -7.08 1.92
N TYR A 253 0.31 -7.41 0.66
CA TYR A 253 0.72 -6.57 -0.48
C TYR A 253 0.01 -5.21 -0.48
N GLY A 254 -1.31 -5.18 -0.23
CA GLY A 254 -2.04 -3.92 -0.04
C GLY A 254 -1.52 -3.09 1.12
N PHE A 255 -1.22 -3.74 2.24
CA PHE A 255 -0.64 -3.10 3.42
C PHE A 255 0.75 -2.52 3.13
N PHE A 256 1.61 -3.28 2.43
CA PHE A 256 2.94 -2.84 1.98
C PHE A 256 2.85 -1.57 1.12
N CYS A 257 1.95 -1.56 0.13
CA CYS A 257 1.76 -0.41 -0.74
C CYS A 257 1.25 0.81 0.04
N LEU A 258 0.33 0.62 0.98
CA LEU A 258 -0.21 1.68 1.82
C LEU A 258 0.86 2.29 2.73
N THR A 259 1.47 1.47 3.60
CA THR A 259 2.43 1.93 4.62
C THR A 259 3.68 2.49 3.96
N GLY A 260 4.18 1.86 2.89
CA GLY A 260 5.31 2.37 2.12
C GLY A 260 5.02 3.72 1.47
N THR A 261 3.83 3.93 0.91
CA THR A 261 3.45 5.22 0.31
C THR A 261 3.37 6.33 1.35
N ILE A 262 2.81 6.05 2.53
CA ILE A 262 2.76 7.01 3.65
C ILE A 262 4.17 7.42 4.05
N GLY A 263 5.07 6.44 4.23
CA GLY A 263 6.46 6.68 4.59
C GLY A 263 7.22 7.52 3.57
N PHE A 264 7.06 7.18 2.29
CA PHE A 264 7.67 7.93 1.19
C PHE A 264 7.22 9.40 1.16
N TYR A 265 5.90 9.66 1.23
CA TYR A 265 5.41 11.04 1.19
C TYR A 265 5.77 11.83 2.45
N ALA A 266 5.82 11.19 3.62
CA ALA A 266 6.30 11.81 4.85
C ALA A 266 7.77 12.26 4.72
N CYS A 267 8.64 11.37 4.24
CA CYS A 267 10.05 11.70 3.99
C CYS A 267 10.22 12.75 2.88
N TRP A 268 9.40 12.69 1.82
CA TRP A 268 9.42 13.67 0.75
C TRP A 268 9.08 15.08 1.26
N TRP A 269 8.03 15.20 2.08
CA TRP A 269 7.64 16.46 2.69
C TRP A 269 8.71 16.98 3.66
N PHE A 270 9.21 16.10 4.53
CA PHE A 270 10.27 16.38 5.50
C PHE A 270 11.55 16.91 4.83
N ASN A 271 12.04 16.24 3.79
CA ASN A 271 13.23 16.66 3.05
C ASN A 271 13.04 18.07 2.47
N ARG A 272 11.88 18.37 1.88
CA ARG A 272 11.63 19.70 1.32
C ARG A 272 11.63 20.80 2.39
N ILE A 273 11.12 20.51 3.59
CA ILE A 273 11.16 21.46 4.71
C ILE A 273 12.60 21.72 5.15
N ILE A 274 13.38 20.67 5.40
CA ILE A 274 14.76 20.82 5.89
C ILE A 274 15.60 21.58 4.86
N TYR A 275 15.59 21.15 3.60
CA TYR A 275 16.40 21.80 2.58
C TYR A 275 15.94 23.23 2.26
N ALA A 276 14.66 23.56 2.42
CA ALA A 276 14.19 24.94 2.28
C ALA A 276 14.60 25.84 3.46
N ALA A 277 14.79 25.26 4.65
CA ALA A 277 15.22 25.98 5.85
C ALA A 277 16.74 26.23 5.90
N VAL A 278 17.54 25.44 5.17
CA VAL A 278 18.98 25.67 5.05
C VAL A 278 19.21 26.96 4.25
N LYS A 279 19.58 28.03 4.97
CA LYS A 279 20.08 29.26 4.35
C LYS A 279 21.42 28.93 3.70
N ILE A 280 21.49 29.03 2.39
CA ILE A 280 22.75 28.98 1.64
C ILE A 280 23.38 30.35 1.81
N GLU A 281 24.27 30.50 2.78
CA GLU A 281 25.26 31.60 2.82
C GLU A 281 26.43 31.28 1.88
#